data_AF-A0A813JQB3-F1
#
_entry.id   AF-A0A813JQB3-F1
#
_cell.length_a   1.000
_cell.length_b   1.000
_cell.length_c   1.000
_cell.angle_alpha   90.00
_cell.angle_beta   90.00
_cell.angle_gamma   90.00
#
_symmetry.space_group_name_H-M   'P 1'
#
loop_
_entity.id
_entity.type
_entity.pdbx_description
1 polymer ?
#
loop_
_entity_poly.entity_id
_entity_poly.type
_entity_poly.pdbx_seq_one_letter_code
_entity_poly.pdbx_strand_id
1 'polypeptide(L)'
;MRRMLAARAALPVPDVAGALGARLDFHKDEADAMAALAKANVILECCEHHFSGVKRQHGFREDKVDNLEHHCVDIQVDFMENMTTPLGPEEAQDWFWATARQSITTLGFYAHYWLNGVEHHQYFHFISDILNHDSAFAVQAFGDLLLRLGLSDQRTVLHVFADCGPHFRSYEFLWCLVEVCKSKFPTVFLHFLLERHGKGRNDGQFGLQRRWAVDYARDHVISDVSDMKGALEAGAMMTMSLDPPQLALHITLWCLRRLRNQSLWTNSITARQTCKSNTLTACESSDTLCPCMWLSSRISFTPTDLQMSRKELALVML
;
A
#
# COMPACT_ATOMS: atom_id res chain seq x y z
N MET A 1 -0.58 -76.13 -70.06
CA MET A 1 0.53 -75.64 -69.20
C MET A 1 0.13 -74.26 -68.66
N ARG A 2 -1.00 -74.17 -67.95
CA ARG A 2 -1.20 -74.17 -66.48
C ARG A 2 -0.50 -73.02 -65.72
N ARG A 3 -1.35 -72.10 -65.23
CA ARG A 3 -1.28 -71.23 -64.05
C ARG A 3 -0.62 -69.85 -64.17
N MET A 4 -1.45 -68.86 -64.55
CA MET A 4 -1.51 -67.57 -63.86
C MET A 4 -2.20 -67.77 -62.50
N LEU A 5 -1.64 -67.20 -61.42
CA LEU A 5 -2.31 -66.53 -60.28
C LEU A 5 -1.49 -66.64 -58.98
N ALA A 6 -1.51 -65.52 -58.26
CA ALA A 6 -1.33 -65.38 -56.81
C ALA A 6 0.08 -65.34 -56.24
N ALA A 7 0.62 -64.11 -56.13
CA ALA A 7 1.48 -63.72 -55.01
C ALA A 7 1.28 -62.22 -54.72
N ARG A 8 0.13 -61.86 -54.15
CA ARG A 8 0.00 -60.58 -53.41
C ARG A 8 0.61 -60.86 -52.03
N ALA A 9 1.88 -60.50 -51.83
CA ALA A 9 2.50 -60.53 -50.52
C ALA A 9 1.69 -59.62 -49.59
N ALA A 10 1.17 -60.19 -48.51
CA ALA A 10 0.49 -59.44 -47.47
C ALA A 10 1.51 -58.46 -46.85
N LEU A 11 1.24 -57.17 -46.98
CA LEU A 11 1.99 -56.14 -46.26
C LEU A 11 1.87 -56.42 -44.76
N PRO A 12 2.95 -56.28 -43.98
CA PRO A 12 2.89 -56.42 -42.54
C PRO A 12 1.88 -55.41 -41.99
N VAL A 13 0.88 -55.91 -41.27
CA VAL A 13 -0.10 -55.07 -40.58
C VAL A 13 0.67 -54.28 -39.52
N PRO A 14 0.70 -52.94 -39.59
CA PRO A 14 1.43 -52.14 -38.61
C PRO A 14 0.89 -52.42 -37.21
N ASP A 15 1.79 -52.45 -36.23
CA ASP A 15 1.48 -52.65 -34.81
C ASP A 15 0.54 -51.55 -34.31
N VAL A 16 -0.76 -51.85 -34.33
CA VAL A 16 -1.86 -50.93 -34.03
C VAL A 16 -1.80 -50.47 -32.56
N ALA A 17 -1.21 -51.28 -31.67
CA ALA A 17 -1.15 -50.97 -30.24
C ALA A 17 -0.18 -49.82 -29.95
N GLY A 18 1.02 -49.83 -30.56
CA GLY A 18 2.01 -48.76 -30.40
C GLY A 18 1.55 -47.41 -30.97
N ALA A 19 0.84 -47.44 -32.11
CA ALA A 19 0.29 -46.24 -32.73
C ALA A 19 -0.87 -45.62 -31.93
N LEU A 20 -1.65 -46.45 -31.21
CA LEU A 20 -2.75 -45.97 -30.37
C LEU A 20 -2.23 -45.34 -29.06
N GLY A 21 -1.19 -45.91 -28.45
CA GLY A 21 -0.53 -45.35 -27.26
C GLY A 21 0.07 -43.97 -27.54
N ALA A 22 0.87 -43.85 -28.61
CA ALA A 22 1.45 -42.57 -29.01
C ALA A 22 0.36 -41.50 -29.29
N ARG A 23 -0.76 -41.89 -29.92
CA ARG A 23 -1.89 -40.97 -30.19
C ARG A 23 -2.60 -40.50 -28.92
N LEU A 24 -2.71 -41.35 -27.90
CA LEU A 24 -3.27 -40.98 -26.60
C LEU A 24 -2.35 -40.00 -25.86
N ASP A 25 -1.04 -40.20 -25.94
CA ASP A 25 -0.05 -39.28 -25.37
C ASP A 25 -0.11 -37.90 -26.04
N PHE A 26 -0.24 -37.84 -27.37
CA PHE A 26 -0.42 -36.56 -28.09
C PHE A 26 -1.67 -35.79 -27.65
N HIS A 27 -2.81 -36.46 -27.45
CA HIS A 27 -4.04 -35.79 -27.01
C HIS A 27 -3.93 -35.26 -25.58
N LYS A 28 -3.20 -35.96 -24.71
CA LYS A 28 -2.91 -35.49 -23.37
C LYS A 28 -2.00 -34.26 -23.41
N ASP A 29 -0.92 -34.32 -24.17
CA ASP A 29 0.02 -33.19 -24.31
C ASP A 29 -0.66 -31.96 -24.92
N GLU A 30 -1.56 -32.16 -25.89
CA GLU A 30 -2.39 -31.09 -26.48
C GLU A 30 -3.33 -30.46 -25.43
N ALA A 31 -4.00 -31.28 -24.62
CA ALA A 31 -4.88 -30.80 -23.56
C ALA A 31 -4.11 -30.02 -22.49
N ASP A 32 -2.94 -30.52 -22.08
CA ASP A 32 -2.06 -29.87 -21.10
C ASP A 32 -1.53 -28.53 -21.66
N ALA A 33 -1.15 -28.48 -22.93
CA ALA A 33 -0.73 -27.25 -23.61
C ALA A 33 -1.85 -26.21 -23.70
N MET A 34 -3.07 -26.64 -24.04
CA MET A 34 -4.24 -25.76 -24.09
C MET A 34 -4.62 -25.21 -22.71
N ALA A 35 -4.53 -26.03 -21.66
CA ALA A 35 -4.74 -25.59 -20.28
C ALA A 35 -3.68 -24.58 -19.83
N ALA A 36 -2.41 -24.82 -20.19
CA ALA A 36 -1.32 -23.88 -19.92
C ALA A 36 -1.51 -22.55 -20.64
N LEU A 37 -1.93 -22.58 -21.92
CA LEU A 37 -2.22 -21.38 -22.70
C LEU A 37 -3.40 -20.59 -22.12
N ALA A 38 -4.49 -21.27 -21.73
CA ALA A 38 -5.64 -20.62 -21.10
C ALA A 38 -5.23 -19.90 -19.80
N LYS A 39 -4.42 -20.56 -18.95
CA LYS A 39 -3.87 -19.94 -17.74
C LYS A 39 -2.99 -18.74 -18.05
N ALA A 40 -2.14 -18.83 -19.07
CA ALA A 40 -1.28 -17.72 -19.50
C ALA A 40 -2.09 -16.51 -19.99
N ASN A 41 -3.16 -16.74 -20.76
CA ASN A 41 -4.06 -15.68 -21.22
C ASN A 41 -4.73 -14.95 -20.05
N VAL A 42 -5.23 -15.68 -19.05
CA VAL A 42 -5.81 -15.05 -17.85
C VAL A 42 -4.77 -14.18 -17.13
N ILE A 43 -3.52 -14.65 -17.00
CA ILE A 43 -2.45 -13.86 -16.38
C ILE A 43 -2.16 -12.60 -17.21
N LEU A 44 -2.08 -12.71 -18.54
CA LEU A 44 -1.86 -11.58 -19.44
C LEU A 44 -2.97 -10.53 -19.31
N GLU A 45 -4.24 -10.95 -19.36
CA GLU A 45 -5.39 -10.07 -19.17
C GLU A 45 -5.36 -9.38 -17.79
N CYS A 46 -5.03 -10.12 -16.74
CA CYS A 46 -4.87 -9.56 -15.39
C CYS A 46 -3.75 -8.51 -15.36
N CYS A 47 -2.61 -8.77 -16.01
CA CYS A 47 -1.53 -7.81 -16.12
C CYS A 47 -1.95 -6.56 -16.92
N GLU A 48 -2.63 -6.72 -18.05
CA GLU A 48 -3.13 -5.60 -18.85
C GLU A 48 -4.10 -4.73 -18.07
N HIS A 49 -5.07 -5.35 -17.37
CA HIS A 49 -6.00 -4.65 -16.51
C HIS A 49 -5.30 -3.93 -15.36
N HIS A 50 -4.34 -4.61 -14.71
CA HIS A 50 -3.54 -4.05 -13.64
C HIS A 50 -2.77 -2.80 -14.10
N PHE A 51 -1.98 -2.89 -15.16
CA PHE A 51 -1.23 -1.74 -15.68
C PHE A 51 -2.12 -0.62 -16.24
N SER A 52 -3.27 -0.97 -16.81
CA SER A 52 -4.27 0.02 -17.21
C SER A 52 -4.87 0.74 -15.99
N GLY A 53 -5.11 0.02 -14.90
CA GLY A 53 -5.51 0.57 -13.60
C GLY A 53 -4.46 1.53 -13.04
N VAL A 54 -3.19 1.12 -13.02
CA VAL A 54 -2.06 1.97 -12.59
C VAL A 54 -2.03 3.28 -13.37
N LYS A 55 -2.11 3.21 -14.71
CA LYS A 55 -2.08 4.41 -15.56
C LYS A 55 -3.24 5.36 -15.25
N ARG A 56 -4.46 4.84 -15.09
CA ARG A 56 -5.64 5.65 -14.76
C ARG A 56 -5.52 6.31 -13.38
N GLN A 57 -5.12 5.55 -12.37
CA GLN A 57 -4.96 6.06 -11.01
C GLN A 57 -3.85 7.10 -10.92
N HIS A 58 -2.71 6.86 -11.59
CA HIS A 58 -1.61 7.82 -11.64
C HIS A 58 -2.03 9.10 -12.37
N GLY A 59 -2.69 8.98 -13.53
CA GLY A 59 -3.22 10.15 -14.24
C GLY A 59 -4.23 10.95 -13.42
N PHE A 60 -5.13 10.27 -12.71
CA PHE A 60 -6.07 10.94 -11.79
C PHE A 60 -5.36 11.60 -10.60
N ARG A 61 -4.32 10.95 -10.06
CA ARG A 61 -3.54 11.49 -8.95
C ARG A 61 -2.80 12.76 -9.35
N GLU A 62 -2.07 12.74 -10.45
CA GLU A 62 -1.32 13.91 -10.92
C GLU A 62 -2.26 15.05 -11.33
N ASP A 63 -3.38 14.76 -12.00
CA ASP A 63 -4.42 15.78 -12.26
C ASP A 63 -4.94 16.43 -10.97
N LYS A 64 -5.11 15.64 -9.89
CA LYS A 64 -5.53 16.18 -8.59
C LYS A 64 -4.46 17.03 -7.92
N VAL A 65 -3.18 16.70 -8.10
CA VAL A 65 -2.07 17.53 -7.61
C VAL A 65 -1.97 18.82 -8.41
N ASP A 66 -2.09 18.76 -9.73
CA ASP A 66 -1.93 19.93 -10.59
C ASP A 66 -3.13 20.90 -10.50
N ASN A 67 -4.33 20.37 -10.23
CA ASN A 67 -5.59 21.11 -10.25
C ASN A 67 -6.35 21.03 -8.91
N LEU A 68 -5.64 21.13 -7.78
CA LEU A 68 -6.28 21.10 -6.46
C LEU A 68 -7.07 22.38 -6.20
N GLU A 69 -8.38 22.24 -5.99
CA GLU A 69 -9.27 23.37 -5.69
C GLU A 69 -8.99 23.98 -4.30
N HIS A 70 -9.24 25.29 -4.15
CA HIS A 70 -8.91 26.05 -2.93
C HIS A 70 -9.59 25.55 -1.66
N HIS A 71 -10.75 24.89 -1.77
CA HIS A 71 -11.50 24.35 -0.64
C HIS A 71 -11.17 22.87 -0.36
N CYS A 72 -10.32 22.27 -1.20
CA CYS A 72 -9.88 20.89 -1.08
C CYS A 72 -8.59 20.80 -0.26
N VAL A 73 -8.38 19.60 0.28
CA VAL A 73 -7.13 19.17 0.90
C VAL A 73 -6.82 17.79 0.35
N ASP A 74 -5.58 17.60 -0.04
CA ASP A 74 -5.06 16.36 -0.55
C ASP A 74 -3.98 15.83 0.39
N ILE A 75 -4.11 14.56 0.81
CA ILE A 75 -3.14 13.91 1.69
C ILE A 75 -2.79 12.55 1.10
N GLN A 76 -1.51 12.34 0.79
CA GLN A 76 -0.98 11.01 0.54
C GLN A 76 -0.31 10.47 1.81
N VAL A 77 -0.69 9.27 2.23
CA VAL A 77 -0.12 8.57 3.37
C VAL A 77 0.55 7.28 2.93
N ASP A 78 1.74 7.01 3.45
CA ASP A 78 2.44 5.75 3.19
C ASP A 78 3.42 5.39 4.32
N PHE A 79 3.65 4.10 4.51
CA PHE A 79 4.69 3.60 5.41
C PHE A 79 6.00 3.43 4.68
N MET A 80 7.06 4.00 5.25
CA MET A 80 8.41 3.71 4.82
C MET A 80 8.81 2.30 5.29
N GLU A 81 9.60 1.58 4.48
CA GLU A 81 10.27 0.39 4.99
C GLU A 81 11.19 0.77 6.16
N ASN A 82 11.10 0.00 7.25
CA ASN A 82 11.78 0.25 8.50
C ASN A 82 13.27 0.54 8.30
N MET A 83 13.72 1.62 8.94
CA MET A 83 15.15 1.86 9.12
C MET A 83 15.63 1.07 10.33
N THR A 84 16.92 0.81 10.42
CA THR A 84 17.50 0.14 11.59
C THR A 84 18.55 1.03 12.23
N THR A 85 18.61 1.00 13.55
CA THR A 85 19.66 1.60 14.39
C THR A 85 20.29 0.50 15.24
N PRO A 86 21.54 0.62 15.69
CA PRO A 86 22.44 1.75 15.48
C PRO A 86 22.97 1.85 14.04
N LEU A 87 23.27 3.08 13.61
CA LEU A 87 24.03 3.41 12.39
C LEU A 87 25.23 4.26 12.79
N GLY A 88 26.40 4.09 12.18
CA GLY A 88 27.57 4.89 12.50
C GLY A 88 28.74 4.67 11.54
N PRO A 89 29.86 5.39 11.73
CA PRO A 89 31.01 5.34 10.84
C PRO A 89 31.69 3.97 10.80
N GLU A 90 31.71 3.32 11.96
CA GLU A 90 32.27 1.98 12.14
C GLU A 90 31.17 1.07 12.68
N GLU A 91 30.89 -0.03 11.98
CA GLU A 91 29.97 -1.04 12.48
C GLU A 91 30.69 -1.94 13.49
N ALA A 92 30.37 -1.78 14.78
CA ALA A 92 30.84 -2.70 15.81
C ALA A 92 30.35 -4.13 15.53
N GLN A 93 31.12 -5.14 15.95
CA GLN A 93 30.81 -6.55 15.70
C GLN A 93 29.40 -6.96 16.18
N ASP A 94 28.91 -6.37 17.27
CA ASP A 94 27.57 -6.61 17.80
C ASP A 94 26.44 -5.98 16.93
N TRP A 95 26.75 -4.94 16.15
CA TRP A 95 25.82 -4.32 15.20
C TRP A 95 25.72 -5.14 13.90
N PHE A 96 26.83 -5.80 13.54
CA PHE A 96 26.95 -6.64 12.35
C PHE A 96 26.06 -7.89 12.44
N TRP A 97 25.96 -8.51 13.63
CA TRP A 97 25.12 -9.71 13.84
C TRP A 97 23.62 -9.41 14.02
N ALA A 98 23.20 -8.16 13.84
CA ALA A 98 21.80 -7.71 13.96
C ALA A 98 21.12 -7.94 15.33
N THR A 99 21.81 -8.52 16.32
CA THR A 99 21.29 -8.75 17.68
C THR A 99 21.06 -7.45 18.45
N ALA A 100 21.79 -6.38 18.10
CA ALA A 100 21.62 -5.05 18.68
C ALA A 100 20.76 -4.11 17.80
N ARG A 101 20.27 -4.55 16.63
CA ARG A 101 19.55 -3.66 15.71
C ARG A 101 18.09 -3.46 16.16
N GLN A 102 17.73 -2.21 16.42
CA GLN A 102 16.37 -1.75 16.64
C GLN A 102 15.81 -1.18 15.35
N SER A 103 14.65 -1.69 14.94
CA SER A 103 13.93 -1.13 13.81
C SER A 103 13.20 0.16 14.22
N ILE A 104 13.12 1.10 13.29
CA ILE A 104 12.44 2.38 13.43
C ILE A 104 11.42 2.46 12.31
N THR A 105 10.16 2.62 12.69
CA THR A 105 9.04 2.80 11.76
C THR A 105 8.88 4.28 11.44
N THR A 106 8.64 4.58 10.16
CA THR A 106 8.33 5.92 9.69
C THR A 106 7.05 5.91 8.87
N LEU A 107 6.07 6.71 9.29
CA LEU A 107 4.87 7.00 8.53
C LEU A 107 4.99 8.40 7.91
N GLY A 108 4.93 8.46 6.58
CA GLY A 108 5.00 9.71 5.83
C GLY A 108 3.64 10.20 5.42
N PHE A 109 3.42 11.50 5.55
CA PHE A 109 2.32 12.21 4.92
C PHE A 109 2.87 13.28 3.99
N TYR A 110 2.34 13.31 2.78
CA TYR A 110 2.43 14.45 1.89
C TYR A 110 1.07 15.15 1.91
N ALA A 111 1.04 16.40 2.33
CA ALA A 111 -0.16 17.23 2.38
C ALA A 111 -0.07 18.35 1.34
N HIS A 112 -1.07 18.46 0.49
CA HIS A 112 -1.22 19.53 -0.49
C HIS A 112 -2.54 20.27 -0.23
N TYR A 113 -2.45 21.58 -0.03
CA TYR A 113 -3.59 22.40 0.36
C TYR A 113 -3.31 23.87 0.10
N TRP A 114 -4.36 24.69 0.18
CA TRP A 114 -4.27 26.14 0.12
C TRP A 114 -4.40 26.74 1.52
N LEU A 115 -3.67 27.79 1.85
CA LEU A 115 -3.89 28.56 3.08
C LEU A 115 -3.73 30.04 2.77
N ASN A 116 -4.76 30.84 3.06
CA ASN A 116 -4.77 32.28 2.77
C ASN A 116 -4.44 32.62 1.30
N GLY A 117 -4.89 31.77 0.36
CA GLY A 117 -4.64 31.95 -1.07
C GLY A 117 -3.25 31.54 -1.55
N VAL A 118 -2.41 31.02 -0.64
CA VAL A 118 -1.09 30.46 -0.97
C VAL A 118 -1.21 28.94 -1.03
N GLU A 119 -0.59 28.34 -2.02
CA GLU A 119 -0.48 26.89 -2.16
C GLU A 119 0.63 26.35 -1.26
N HIS A 120 0.40 25.22 -0.59
CA HIS A 120 1.34 24.58 0.32
C HIS A 120 1.47 23.10 -0.01
N HIS A 121 2.71 22.63 -0.07
CA HIS A 121 3.04 21.20 -0.20
C HIS A 121 3.92 20.82 0.97
N GLN A 122 3.48 19.98 1.90
CA GLN A 122 4.23 19.72 3.12
C GLN A 122 4.42 18.24 3.36
N TYR A 123 5.61 17.87 3.82
CA TYR A 123 5.93 16.52 4.24
C TYR A 123 5.95 16.45 5.76
N PHE A 124 5.21 15.50 6.31
CA PHE A 124 5.22 15.18 7.74
C PHE A 124 5.71 13.75 7.91
N HIS A 125 6.72 13.56 8.73
CA HIS A 125 7.21 12.22 9.05
C HIS A 125 7.02 11.95 10.52
N PHE A 126 6.30 10.88 10.81
CA PHE A 126 6.08 10.36 12.15
C PHE A 126 6.98 9.16 12.34
N ILE A 127 7.95 9.30 13.22
CA ILE A 127 9.01 8.32 13.47
C ILE A 127 8.78 7.72 14.85
N SER A 128 8.86 6.39 14.93
CA SER A 128 8.57 5.63 16.14
C SER A 128 9.52 4.45 16.29
N ASP A 129 9.83 4.12 17.55
CA ASP A 129 10.50 2.87 17.95
C ASP A 129 9.52 1.68 18.04
N ILE A 130 8.22 1.93 17.84
CA ILE A 130 7.19 0.90 17.74
C ILE A 130 7.17 0.35 16.32
N LEU A 131 7.51 -0.94 16.18
CA LEU A 131 7.69 -1.61 14.89
C LEU A 131 6.41 -1.89 14.10
N ASN A 132 5.27 -1.72 14.76
CA ASN A 132 4.00 -2.13 14.19
C ASN A 132 3.58 -1.10 13.13
N HIS A 133 3.54 -1.56 11.88
CA HIS A 133 2.78 -0.89 10.81
C HIS A 133 1.29 -1.17 11.01
N ASP A 134 0.74 -0.70 12.12
CA ASP A 134 -0.66 -0.90 12.46
C ASP A 134 -1.51 0.34 12.16
N SER A 135 -2.82 0.09 12.10
CA SER A 135 -3.83 1.11 11.87
C SER A 135 -3.91 2.13 12.99
N ALA A 136 -3.65 1.71 14.24
CA ALA A 136 -3.72 2.59 15.40
C ALA A 136 -2.68 3.71 15.33
N PHE A 137 -1.44 3.38 14.94
CA PHE A 137 -0.39 4.36 14.71
C PHE A 137 -0.76 5.33 13.58
N ALA A 138 -1.26 4.80 12.45
CA ALA A 138 -1.70 5.61 11.31
C ALA A 138 -2.83 6.58 11.69
N VAL A 139 -3.84 6.12 12.44
CA VAL A 139 -4.97 6.95 12.91
C VAL A 139 -4.51 8.07 13.82
N GLN A 140 -3.62 7.79 14.78
CA GLN A 140 -3.13 8.81 15.70
C GLN A 140 -2.28 9.86 15.00
N ALA A 141 -1.36 9.42 14.14
CA ALA A 141 -0.53 10.32 13.35
C ALA A 141 -1.38 11.18 12.39
N PHE A 142 -2.42 10.59 11.78
CA PHE A 142 -3.36 11.33 10.94
C PHE A 142 -4.14 12.39 11.73
N GLY A 143 -4.62 12.06 12.93
CA GLY A 143 -5.29 13.02 13.81
C GLY A 143 -4.37 14.20 14.18
N ASP A 144 -3.13 13.91 14.56
CA ASP A 144 -2.12 14.93 14.88
C ASP A 144 -1.76 15.79 13.67
N LEU A 145 -1.60 15.19 12.49
CA LEU A 145 -1.43 15.91 11.23
C LEU A 145 -2.56 16.93 10.99
N LEU A 146 -3.82 16.49 11.07
CA LEU A 146 -4.97 17.37 10.84
C LEU A 146 -5.07 18.53 11.85
N LEU A 147 -4.51 18.37 13.06
CA LEU A 147 -4.40 19.48 14.01
C LEU A 147 -3.28 20.44 13.61
N ARG A 148 -2.14 19.92 13.17
CA ARG A 148 -0.96 20.71 12.77
C ARG A 148 -1.14 21.49 11.48
N LEU A 149 -1.91 20.95 10.52
CA LEU A 149 -2.21 21.67 9.29
C LEU A 149 -2.96 22.98 9.57
N GLY A 150 -3.61 23.13 10.74
CA GLY A 150 -4.22 24.39 11.18
C GLY A 150 -5.29 24.91 10.22
N LEU A 151 -5.93 24.00 9.48
CA LEU A 151 -6.88 24.35 8.44
C LEU A 151 -8.14 24.98 9.04
N SER A 152 -8.60 26.06 8.43
CA SER A 152 -9.87 26.71 8.77
C SER A 152 -11.08 25.86 8.39
N ASP A 153 -12.22 26.07 9.04
CA ASP A 153 -13.49 25.36 8.80
C ASP A 153 -14.11 25.55 7.39
N GLN A 154 -13.51 26.37 6.53
CA GLN A 154 -13.97 26.58 5.15
C GLN A 154 -13.61 25.43 4.19
N ARG A 155 -12.88 24.41 4.67
CA ARG A 155 -12.55 23.23 3.86
C ARG A 155 -13.75 22.31 3.73
N THR A 156 -14.09 21.95 2.50
CA THR A 156 -15.28 21.12 2.24
C THR A 156 -14.93 19.69 1.84
N VAL A 157 -13.75 19.46 1.26
CA VAL A 157 -13.37 18.17 0.70
C VAL A 157 -11.97 17.76 1.13
N LEU A 158 -11.84 16.52 1.59
CA LEU A 158 -10.57 15.86 1.88
C LEU A 158 -10.38 14.65 0.95
N HIS A 159 -9.27 14.62 0.24
CA HIS A 159 -8.81 13.46 -0.51
C HIS A 159 -7.66 12.79 0.26
N VAL A 160 -7.80 11.50 0.55
CA VAL A 160 -6.76 10.68 1.16
C VAL A 160 -6.34 9.62 0.15
N PHE A 161 -5.07 9.62 -0.24
CA PHE A 161 -4.46 8.59 -1.07
C PHE A 161 -3.60 7.70 -0.19
N ALA A 162 -3.84 6.40 -0.23
CA ALA A 162 -3.13 5.42 0.59
C ALA A 162 -2.81 4.17 -0.22
N ASP A 163 -1.79 3.41 0.19
CA ASP A 163 -1.59 2.09 -0.37
C ASP A 163 -2.74 1.14 0.04
N CYS A 164 -2.80 -0.02 -0.61
CA CYS A 164 -3.80 -1.05 -0.31
C CYS A 164 -3.43 -1.93 0.90
N GLY A 165 -2.50 -1.49 1.74
CA GLY A 165 -2.01 -2.21 2.90
C GLY A 165 -3.12 -2.45 3.94
N PRO A 166 -3.05 -3.56 4.71
CA PRO A 166 -4.05 -3.88 5.73
C PRO A 166 -4.26 -2.78 6.78
N HIS A 167 -3.25 -1.95 7.04
CA HIS A 167 -3.31 -0.85 8.01
C HIS A 167 -4.24 0.29 7.54
N PHE A 168 -4.26 0.64 6.25
CA PHE A 168 -5.19 1.64 5.70
C PHE A 168 -6.54 1.03 5.29
N ARG A 169 -6.59 -0.28 5.00
CA ARG A 169 -7.82 -1.06 4.78
C ARG A 169 -8.39 -1.65 6.07
N SER A 170 -8.07 -1.06 7.21
CA SER A 170 -8.63 -1.50 8.49
C SER A 170 -9.93 -0.76 8.78
N TYR A 171 -10.83 -1.40 9.54
CA TYR A 171 -12.01 -0.72 10.08
C TYR A 171 -11.64 0.49 10.95
N GLU A 172 -10.51 0.41 11.65
CA GLU A 172 -10.03 1.50 12.51
C GLU A 172 -9.68 2.75 11.70
N PHE A 173 -8.93 2.59 10.60
CA PHE A 173 -8.58 3.70 9.72
C PHE A 173 -9.80 4.26 8.98
N LEU A 174 -10.68 3.41 8.45
CA LEU A 174 -11.93 3.87 7.83
C LEU A 174 -12.84 4.61 8.81
N TRP A 175 -12.95 4.12 10.05
CA TRP A 175 -13.73 4.80 11.09
C TRP A 175 -13.14 6.15 11.44
N CYS A 176 -11.80 6.28 11.47
CA CYS A 176 -11.15 7.58 11.63
C CYS A 176 -11.58 8.57 10.53
N LEU A 177 -11.61 8.15 9.26
CA LEU A 177 -12.06 9.01 8.17
C LEU A 177 -13.54 9.40 8.26
N VAL A 178 -14.39 8.48 8.73
CA VAL A 178 -15.80 8.78 9.03
C VAL A 178 -15.93 9.88 10.09
N GLU A 179 -15.16 9.79 11.18
CA GLU A 179 -15.20 10.80 12.24
C GLU A 179 -14.62 12.15 11.78
N VAL A 180 -13.58 12.12 10.95
CA VAL A 180 -13.06 13.32 10.27
C VAL A 180 -14.11 13.93 9.35
N CYS A 181 -14.91 13.10 8.67
CA CYS A 181 -16.01 13.57 7.83
C CYS A 181 -17.09 14.29 8.64
N LYS A 182 -17.48 13.72 9.80
CA LYS A 182 -18.48 14.34 10.68
C LYS A 182 -18.02 15.65 11.31
N SER A 183 -16.73 15.76 11.61
CA SER A 183 -16.20 16.82 12.48
C SER A 183 -15.50 17.96 11.75
N LYS A 184 -14.84 17.69 10.61
CA LYS A 184 -13.96 18.66 9.94
C LYS A 184 -14.24 18.83 8.45
N PHE A 185 -14.53 17.76 7.73
CA PHE A 185 -14.68 17.80 6.27
C PHE A 185 -16.01 17.21 5.84
N PRO A 186 -16.97 18.02 5.36
CA PRO A 186 -18.24 17.52 4.85
C PRO A 186 -18.10 16.32 3.90
N THR A 187 -17.08 16.31 3.05
CA THR A 187 -16.82 15.18 2.16
C THR A 187 -15.41 14.65 2.34
N VAL A 188 -15.28 13.33 2.54
CA VAL A 188 -13.98 12.64 2.58
C VAL A 188 -13.95 11.55 1.52
N PHE A 189 -12.89 11.53 0.71
CA PHE A 189 -12.62 10.48 -0.27
C PHE A 189 -11.36 9.72 0.13
N LEU A 190 -11.46 8.39 0.26
CA LEU A 190 -10.32 7.51 0.36
C LEU A 190 -10.08 6.85 -1.00
N HIS A 191 -8.88 7.01 -1.53
CA HIS A 191 -8.42 6.43 -2.78
C HIS A 191 -7.31 5.44 -2.48
N PHE A 192 -7.54 4.16 -2.79
CA PHE A 192 -6.50 3.14 -2.70
C PHE A 192 -5.69 3.10 -4.00
N LEU A 193 -4.38 3.27 -3.85
CA LEU A 193 -3.42 3.06 -4.92
C LEU A 193 -3.27 1.56 -5.20
N LEU A 194 -3.07 1.22 -6.46
CA LEU A 194 -2.92 -0.17 -6.90
C LEU A 194 -1.68 -0.82 -6.26
N GLU A 195 -1.81 -2.10 -5.90
CA GLU A 195 -0.77 -2.85 -5.20
C GLU A 195 0.57 -2.76 -5.94
N ARG A 196 1.65 -2.44 -5.21
CA ARG A 196 3.04 -2.32 -5.71
C ARG A 196 3.31 -1.20 -6.72
N HIS A 197 2.29 -0.40 -7.05
CA HIS A 197 2.42 0.73 -7.98
C HIS A 197 1.95 2.06 -7.39
N GLY A 198 1.65 2.12 -6.10
CA GLY A 198 1.38 3.35 -5.37
C GLY A 198 2.60 4.24 -5.14
N LYS A 199 3.66 4.11 -5.97
CA LYS A 199 4.83 4.97 -5.85
C LYS A 199 4.40 6.40 -6.05
N GLY A 200 4.59 7.25 -5.04
CA GLY A 200 4.15 8.63 -5.11
C GLY A 200 5.10 9.58 -4.40
N ARG A 201 4.54 10.68 -3.91
CA ARG A 201 5.33 11.80 -3.38
C ARG A 201 6.13 11.42 -2.13
N ASN A 202 5.66 10.43 -1.37
CA ASN A 202 6.33 9.92 -0.17
C ASN A 202 7.60 9.09 -0.48
N ASP A 203 7.64 8.29 -1.55
CA ASP A 203 8.81 7.44 -1.86
C ASP A 203 10.08 8.24 -2.11
N GLY A 204 9.97 9.32 -2.89
CA GLY A 204 11.12 10.21 -3.15
C GLY A 204 11.67 10.80 -1.86
N GLN A 205 10.75 11.19 -0.96
CA GLN A 205 11.10 11.75 0.34
C GLN A 205 11.69 10.70 1.29
N PHE A 206 11.18 9.46 1.29
CA PHE A 206 11.79 8.35 2.03
C PHE A 206 13.20 8.02 1.54
N GLY A 207 13.43 8.10 0.22
CA GLY A 207 14.77 7.97 -0.36
C GLY A 207 15.74 9.03 0.16
N LEU A 208 15.29 10.29 0.29
CA LEU A 208 16.08 11.36 0.89
C LEU A 208 16.36 11.12 2.37
N GLN A 209 15.37 10.68 3.14
CA GLN A 209 15.56 10.35 4.56
C GLN A 209 16.64 9.29 4.77
N ARG A 210 16.64 8.21 3.97
CA ARG A 210 17.70 7.19 4.05
C ARG A 210 19.07 7.78 3.78
N ARG A 211 19.16 8.65 2.76
CA ARG A 211 20.41 9.32 2.43
C ARG A 211 20.89 10.22 3.56
N TRP A 212 20.00 11.03 4.14
CA TRP A 212 20.33 11.89 5.27
C TRP A 212 20.83 11.10 6.48
N ALA A 213 20.17 10.00 6.83
CA ALA A 213 20.60 9.14 7.92
C ALA A 213 21.99 8.54 7.65
N VAL A 214 22.23 8.03 6.44
CA VAL A 214 23.53 7.46 6.03
C VAL A 214 24.63 8.53 6.03
N ASP A 215 24.36 9.73 5.51
CA ASP A 215 25.33 10.82 5.44
C ASP A 215 25.66 11.36 6.84
N TYR A 216 24.65 11.52 7.70
CA TYR A 216 24.85 11.90 9.10
C TYR A 216 25.67 10.85 9.86
N ALA A 217 25.41 9.57 9.61
CA ALA A 217 26.10 8.44 10.22
C ALA A 217 27.57 8.31 9.80
N ARG A 218 28.07 9.09 8.84
CA ARG A 218 29.50 9.08 8.46
C ARG A 218 30.41 9.66 9.54
N ASP A 219 29.88 10.56 10.36
CA ASP A 219 30.65 11.26 11.40
C ASP A 219 29.98 11.18 12.78
N HIS A 220 28.77 10.61 12.86
CA HIS A 220 27.98 10.49 14.10
C HIS A 220 27.43 9.07 14.26
N VAL A 221 27.14 8.68 15.49
CA VAL A 221 26.38 7.44 15.76
C VAL A 221 24.91 7.80 15.96
N ILE A 222 24.02 7.12 15.23
CA ILE A 222 22.57 7.17 15.40
C ILE A 222 22.16 5.96 16.22
N SER A 223 21.96 6.14 17.53
CA SER A 223 21.73 5.01 18.45
C SER A 223 20.26 4.73 18.72
N ASP A 224 19.41 5.76 18.61
CA ASP A 224 17.99 5.67 18.94
C ASP A 224 17.11 6.54 18.03
N VAL A 225 15.80 6.57 18.31
CA VAL A 225 14.84 7.36 17.53
C VAL A 225 15.03 8.88 17.65
N SER A 226 15.63 9.37 18.76
CA SER A 226 15.93 10.81 18.92
C SER A 226 17.12 11.20 18.04
N ASP A 227 18.17 10.37 18.02
CA ASP A 227 19.30 10.58 17.11
C ASP A 227 18.84 10.51 15.65
N MET A 228 17.95 9.55 15.33
CA MET A 228 17.38 9.43 13.99
C MET A 228 16.61 10.69 13.61
N LYS A 229 15.77 11.23 14.51
CA LYS A 229 15.09 12.51 14.29
C LYS A 229 16.11 13.63 14.04
N GLY A 230 17.17 13.72 14.84
CA GLY A 230 18.21 14.73 14.68
C GLY A 230 18.93 14.64 13.33
N ALA A 231 19.29 13.43 12.90
CA ALA A 231 19.92 13.17 11.61
C ALA A 231 19.04 13.64 10.43
N LEU A 232 17.74 13.35 10.51
CA LEU A 232 16.78 13.73 9.48
C LEU A 232 16.46 15.23 9.50
N GLU A 233 16.42 15.89 10.66
CA GLU A 233 16.28 17.35 10.77
C GLU A 233 17.50 18.06 10.15
N ALA A 234 18.71 17.59 10.46
CA ALA A 234 19.93 18.14 9.88
C ALA A 234 19.96 17.98 8.36
N GLY A 235 19.59 16.80 7.85
CA GLY A 235 19.50 16.54 6.41
C GLY A 235 18.43 17.37 5.71
N ALA A 236 17.26 17.54 6.32
CA ALA A 236 16.18 18.40 5.80
C ALA A 236 16.62 19.87 5.74
N MET A 237 17.24 20.40 6.80
CA MET A 237 17.77 21.76 6.85
C MET A 237 18.85 21.98 5.77
N MET A 238 19.77 21.04 5.61
CA MET A 238 20.81 21.10 4.58
C MET A 238 20.19 21.12 3.17
N THR A 239 19.23 20.23 2.91
CA THR A 239 18.53 20.17 1.61
C THR A 239 17.81 21.49 1.31
N MET A 240 17.08 22.04 2.27
CA MET A 240 16.41 23.33 2.13
C MET A 240 17.37 24.51 1.94
N SER A 241 18.60 24.41 2.46
CA SER A 241 19.62 25.45 2.24
C SER A 241 20.22 25.43 0.83
N LEU A 242 20.31 24.23 0.22
CA LEU A 242 20.86 24.04 -1.13
C LEU A 242 19.81 24.30 -2.22
N ASP A 243 18.57 23.89 -1.97
CA ASP A 243 17.43 24.07 -2.86
C ASP A 243 16.24 24.58 -2.04
N PRO A 244 16.21 25.89 -1.72
CA PRO A 244 15.12 26.46 -0.96
C PRO A 244 13.84 26.28 -1.77
N PRO A 245 12.81 25.65 -1.19
CA PRO A 245 11.63 25.29 -1.95
C PRO A 245 10.96 26.54 -2.50
N GLN A 246 10.50 26.44 -3.75
CA GLN A 246 9.61 27.44 -4.33
C GLN A 246 8.35 27.46 -3.48
N LEU A 247 8.23 28.46 -2.61
CA LEU A 247 7.10 28.74 -1.72
C LEU A 247 6.43 27.48 -1.13
N ALA A 248 6.78 27.20 0.12
CA ALA A 248 6.01 26.35 1.05
C ALA A 248 6.20 24.82 1.05
N LEU A 249 7.39 24.31 0.67
CA LEU A 249 7.81 22.98 1.14
C LEU A 249 8.26 23.05 2.60
N HIS A 250 7.53 22.39 3.50
CA HIS A 250 7.90 22.28 4.91
C HIS A 250 8.01 20.80 5.27
N ILE A 251 9.15 20.40 5.82
CA ILE A 251 9.38 19.05 6.34
C ILE A 251 9.29 19.11 7.85
N THR A 252 8.36 18.35 8.44
CA THR A 252 8.17 18.33 9.88
C THR A 252 8.35 16.91 10.42
N LEU A 253 9.26 16.73 11.39
CA LEU A 253 9.54 15.42 11.98
C LEU A 253 8.99 15.33 13.40
N TRP A 254 8.24 14.26 13.66
CA TRP A 254 7.63 14.01 14.97
C TRP A 254 8.07 12.65 15.50
N CYS A 255 8.49 12.63 16.75
CA CYS A 255 8.83 11.38 17.44
C CYS A 255 7.70 11.00 18.38
N LEU A 256 7.02 9.88 18.09
CA LEU A 256 5.97 9.34 18.94
C LEU A 256 6.58 8.32 19.91
N ARG A 257 7.12 8.80 21.05
CA ARG A 257 7.63 7.92 22.12
C ARG A 257 6.48 7.50 23.05
N ARG A 258 6.14 6.21 23.04
CA ARG A 258 5.08 5.56 23.82
C ARG A 258 3.67 6.08 23.53
N LEU A 259 2.87 5.20 22.94
CA LEU A 259 1.42 5.24 23.04
C LEU A 259 1.04 5.01 24.51
N ARG A 260 0.89 6.07 25.32
CA ARG A 260 -0.06 5.96 26.43
C ARG A 260 -1.41 5.82 25.73
N ASN A 261 -2.06 4.67 25.92
CA ASN A 261 -3.50 4.53 25.79
C ASN A 261 -4.15 5.56 26.75
N GLN A 262 -4.09 6.85 26.43
CA GLN A 262 -5.07 7.78 26.93
C GLN A 262 -6.32 7.45 26.14
N SER A 263 -7.10 6.58 26.76
CA SER A 263 -8.49 6.33 26.47
C SER A 263 -9.25 7.65 26.40
N LEU A 264 -9.18 8.33 25.26
CA LEU A 264 -10.27 9.20 24.81
C LEU A 264 -11.44 8.38 24.25
N TRP A 265 -11.29 7.05 24.22
CA TRP A 265 -12.28 6.09 23.72
C TRP A 265 -12.73 5.09 24.80
N THR A 266 -12.90 5.52 26.06
CA THR A 266 -13.75 4.77 26.99
C THR A 266 -15.16 5.32 26.89
N ASN A 267 -16.04 4.60 26.18
CA ASN A 267 -17.40 4.35 26.65
C ASN A 267 -17.96 3.04 26.05
N SER A 268 -18.14 2.08 26.98
CA SER A 268 -18.90 0.84 26.90
C SER A 268 -18.62 -0.14 25.74
N ILE A 269 -17.72 -1.09 25.96
CA ILE A 269 -17.77 -2.40 25.30
C ILE A 269 -17.90 -3.47 26.38
N THR A 270 -19.13 -3.92 26.60
CA THR A 270 -19.42 -5.24 27.17
C THR A 270 -20.00 -6.08 26.05
N ALA A 271 -19.14 -6.77 25.30
CA ALA A 271 -19.57 -7.87 24.45
C ALA A 271 -18.46 -8.92 24.42
N ARG A 272 -18.81 -10.10 24.94
CA ARG A 272 -17.93 -11.27 25.12
C ARG A 272 -17.32 -11.70 23.79
N GLN A 273 -16.00 -11.86 23.80
CA GLN A 273 -15.28 -12.67 22.82
C GLN A 273 -15.74 -14.13 22.92
N THR A 274 -16.31 -14.64 21.83
CA THR A 274 -16.12 -16.03 21.41
C THR A 274 -16.19 -16.08 19.89
N CYS A 275 -15.07 -16.32 19.23
CA CYS A 275 -15.06 -17.20 18.08
C CYS A 275 -13.69 -17.86 17.97
N LYS A 276 -13.74 -19.19 18.06
CA LYS A 276 -12.62 -20.11 17.90
C LYS A 276 -12.19 -20.16 16.44
N SER A 277 -10.91 -20.47 16.26
CA SER A 277 -10.29 -21.00 15.04
C SER A 277 -11.18 -21.98 14.27
N ASN A 278 -11.10 -21.96 12.93
CA ASN A 278 -10.89 -23.17 12.12
C ASN A 278 -10.56 -22.81 10.66
N THR A 279 -9.39 -23.31 10.23
CA THR A 279 -9.10 -23.98 8.95
C THR A 279 -9.96 -23.64 7.73
N LEU A 280 -9.36 -22.94 6.76
CA LEU A 280 -9.83 -22.90 5.37
C LEU A 280 -9.13 -24.00 4.56
N THR A 281 -9.85 -25.08 4.30
CA THR A 281 -9.58 -26.03 3.21
C THR A 281 -9.81 -25.34 1.87
N ALA A 282 -8.85 -25.49 0.96
CA ALA A 282 -8.92 -25.02 -0.42
C ALA A 282 -10.13 -25.63 -1.14
N CYS A 283 -10.93 -24.79 -1.79
CA CYS A 283 -11.99 -25.20 -2.70
C CYS A 283 -11.53 -24.89 -4.13
N GLU A 284 -11.23 -25.93 -4.89
CA GLU A 284 -11.02 -25.87 -6.33
C GLU A 284 -12.36 -25.62 -7.03
N SER A 285 -12.59 -24.40 -7.51
CA SER A 285 -13.56 -24.13 -8.58
C SER A 285 -13.04 -23.01 -9.47
N SER A 286 -13.07 -23.28 -10.76
CA SER A 286 -12.33 -22.60 -11.83
C SER A 286 -13.03 -21.37 -12.40
N ASP A 287 -13.59 -20.49 -11.56
CA ASP A 287 -14.28 -19.26 -12.01
C ASP A 287 -14.04 -18.04 -11.11
N THR A 288 -12.94 -18.03 -10.33
CA THR A 288 -12.58 -16.85 -9.54
C THR A 288 -11.73 -15.89 -10.37
N LEU A 289 -12.40 -14.86 -10.93
CA LEU A 289 -11.76 -13.66 -11.46
C LEU A 289 -10.70 -13.14 -10.47
N CYS A 290 -9.53 -12.72 -10.99
CA CYS A 290 -8.46 -12.14 -10.19
C CYS A 290 -9.00 -11.05 -9.24
N PRO A 291 -8.62 -11.05 -7.94
CA PRO A 291 -9.00 -10.00 -7.00
C PRO A 291 -8.70 -8.59 -7.50
N CYS A 292 -7.67 -8.45 -8.35
CA CYS A 292 -7.28 -7.20 -9.01
C CYS A 292 -8.39 -6.54 -9.85
N MET A 293 -9.38 -7.29 -10.37
CA MET A 293 -10.50 -6.72 -11.13
C MET A 293 -11.51 -5.95 -10.28
N TRP A 294 -11.51 -6.14 -8.95
CA TRP A 294 -12.41 -5.46 -8.01
C TRP A 294 -11.77 -4.23 -7.32
N LEU A 295 -10.50 -3.91 -7.61
CA LEU A 295 -9.64 -3.16 -6.67
C LEU A 295 -9.31 -1.71 -7.06
N SER A 296 -10.27 -0.97 -7.59
CA SER A 296 -10.22 0.50 -7.65
C SER A 296 -11.42 1.11 -6.92
N SER A 297 -11.58 0.77 -5.63
CA SER A 297 -12.63 1.33 -4.80
C SER A 297 -12.23 2.72 -4.31
N ARG A 298 -12.86 3.74 -4.87
CA ARG A 298 -12.98 5.05 -4.22
C ARG A 298 -14.08 4.93 -3.18
N ILE A 299 -13.75 5.18 -1.92
CA ILE A 299 -14.76 5.24 -0.86
C ILE A 299 -15.04 6.71 -0.59
N SER A 300 -16.31 7.09 -0.64
CA SER A 300 -16.76 8.44 -0.31
C SER A 300 -17.60 8.42 0.95
N PHE A 301 -17.37 9.39 1.83
CA PHE A 301 -18.19 9.65 3.00
C PHE A 301 -18.77 11.06 2.86
N THR A 302 -20.09 11.17 2.93
CA THR A 302 -20.82 12.43 3.08
C THR A 302 -21.71 12.38 4.33
N PRO A 303 -22.14 13.51 4.90
CA PRO A 303 -22.92 13.51 6.15
C PRO A 303 -24.27 12.81 5.98
N THR A 304 -24.81 12.81 4.75
CA THR A 304 -26.02 12.08 4.36
C THR A 304 -25.84 10.56 4.35
N ASP A 305 -24.62 10.05 4.14
CA ASP A 305 -24.32 8.61 4.14
C ASP A 305 -24.15 8.04 5.57
N LEU A 306 -24.04 8.90 6.59
CA LEU A 306 -23.58 8.53 7.94
C LEU A 306 -24.68 7.99 8.88
N GLN A 307 -25.79 7.49 8.32
CA GLN A 307 -26.75 6.65 9.07
C GLN A 307 -26.32 5.16 9.13
N MET A 308 -25.20 4.81 8.51
CA MET A 308 -24.71 3.43 8.44
C MET A 308 -24.24 2.89 9.81
N SER A 309 -24.77 1.73 10.18
CA SER A 309 -24.30 0.89 11.28
C SER A 309 -22.94 0.26 10.99
N ARG A 310 -22.19 -0.16 12.02
CA ARG A 310 -20.90 -0.87 11.87
C ARG A 310 -20.98 -2.11 10.95
N LYS A 311 -22.16 -2.71 10.79
CA LYS A 311 -22.38 -3.86 9.90
C LYS A 311 -22.41 -3.48 8.42
N GLU A 312 -22.81 -2.27 8.08
CA GLU A 312 -22.92 -1.82 6.68
C GLU A 312 -21.56 -1.36 6.14
N LEU A 313 -20.67 -0.85 7.00
CA LEU A 313 -19.26 -0.59 6.68
C LEU A 313 -18.51 -1.85 6.21
N ALA A 314 -18.87 -3.04 6.72
CA ALA A 314 -18.25 -4.30 6.32
C ALA A 314 -18.56 -4.71 4.88
N LEU A 315 -19.69 -4.26 4.31
CA LEU A 315 -20.09 -4.61 2.95
C LEU A 315 -19.36 -3.76 1.88
N VAL A 316 -18.92 -2.55 2.24
CA VAL A 316 -18.20 -1.63 1.32
C VAL A 316 -16.74 -2.05 1.12
N MET A 317 -16.22 -2.97 1.96
CA MET A 317 -14.83 -3.42 1.95
C MET A 317 -14.58 -4.73 1.19
N LEU A 318 -15.65 -5.42 0.78
CA LEU A 318 -15.60 -6.64 -0.04
C LEU A 318 -15.69 -6.26 -1.51
#